data_AF-A0A973AL08-F1
#
_entry.id   AF-A0A973AL08-F1
#
_cell.length_a   1.000
_cell.length_b   1.000
_cell.length_c   1.000
_cell.angle_alpha   90.00
_cell.angle_beta   90.00
_cell.angle_gamma   90.00
#
_symmetry.space_group_name_H-M   'P 1'
#
loop_
_entity.id
_entity.type
_entity.pdbx_description
1 polymer ?
#
loop_
_entity_poly.entity_id
_entity_poly.type
_entity_poly.pdbx_seq_one_letter_code
_entity_poly.pdbx_strand_id
1 'polypeptide(L)'
;MTFPDPLKIAYVTGTDRNRMLNTAILHASFHHHMPEQTLHICDFGMDRNERGFWQTVGGYRPRPARLPARLHPWFYKAGLCEFVDTSRYDAVVWMDADMLVMAPV
;
A
#
# COMPACT_ATOMS: atom_id res chain seq x y z
N MET A 1 30.35 18.91 2.51
CA MET A 1 29.15 18.62 3.34
C MET A 1 28.26 17.75 2.48
N THR A 2 28.26 16.44 2.71
CA THR A 2 27.40 15.50 1.98
C THR A 2 26.04 15.50 2.65
N PHE A 3 24.99 15.78 1.89
CA PHE A 3 23.63 15.54 2.38
C PHE A 3 23.43 14.02 2.51
N PRO A 4 22.72 13.55 3.54
CA PRO A 4 22.35 12.15 3.60
C PRO A 4 21.56 11.76 2.36
N ASP A 5 21.70 10.51 1.93
CA ASP A 5 20.86 9.95 0.86
C ASP A 5 19.37 10.17 1.21
N PRO A 6 18.52 10.43 0.21
CA PRO A 6 17.10 10.58 0.45
C PRO A 6 16.52 9.30 1.08
N LEU A 7 15.69 9.47 2.11
CA LEU A 7 15.01 8.38 2.79
C LEU A 7 14.18 7.56 1.80
N LYS A 8 14.35 6.24 1.84
CA LYS A 8 13.53 5.29 1.07
C LYS A 8 12.29 4.93 1.89
N ILE A 9 11.14 5.42 1.46
CA ILE A 9 9.86 5.19 2.16
C ILE A 9 9.01 4.18 1.40
N ALA A 10 8.49 3.18 2.10
CA ALA A 10 7.42 2.32 1.59
C ALA A 10 6.07 2.95 1.93
N TYR A 11 5.37 3.50 0.94
CA TYR A 11 3.99 3.93 1.09
C TYR A 11 3.08 2.70 0.93
N VAL A 12 2.25 2.42 1.93
CA VAL A 12 1.39 1.24 1.94
C VAL A 12 -0.05 1.63 2.22
N THR A 13 -0.98 0.94 1.60
CA THR A 13 -2.40 0.92 1.97
C THR A 13 -2.91 -0.51 1.89
N GLY A 14 -4.09 -0.77 2.45
CA GLY A 14 -4.72 -2.07 2.45
C GLY A 14 -6.12 -1.99 1.87
N THR A 15 -6.51 -3.02 1.13
CA THR A 15 -7.81 -3.01 0.47
C THR A 15 -8.47 -4.38 0.44
N ASP A 16 -9.79 -4.33 0.39
CA ASP A 16 -10.72 -5.44 0.26
C ASP A 16 -11.87 -5.00 -0.66
N ARG A 17 -12.87 -5.86 -0.80
CA ARG A 17 -14.05 -5.58 -1.63
C ARG A 17 -14.79 -4.29 -1.26
N ASN A 18 -14.81 -3.92 0.02
CA ASN A 18 -15.55 -2.74 0.48
C ASN A 18 -14.75 -1.44 0.30
N ARG A 19 -13.43 -1.53 0.06
CA ARG A 19 -12.52 -0.38 -0.03
C ARG A 19 -11.85 -0.21 -1.38
N MET A 20 -12.14 -1.08 -2.35
CA MET A 20 -11.53 -1.04 -3.69
C MET A 20 -11.63 0.34 -4.34
N LEU A 21 -12.82 0.96 -4.38
CA LEU A 21 -13.01 2.27 -5.02
C LEU A 21 -12.24 3.38 -4.31
N ASN A 22 -12.30 3.44 -2.98
CA ASN A 22 -11.54 4.41 -2.19
C ASN A 22 -10.02 4.25 -2.43
N THR A 23 -9.55 3.00 -2.46
CA THR A 23 -8.14 2.68 -2.75
C THR A 23 -7.73 3.11 -4.15
N ALA A 24 -8.61 2.95 -5.15
CA ALA A 24 -8.37 3.41 -6.52
C ALA A 24 -8.26 4.94 -6.61
N ILE A 25 -9.10 5.67 -5.88
CA ILE A 25 -9.03 7.14 -5.79
C ILE A 25 -7.72 7.57 -5.12
N LEU A 26 -7.36 6.95 -3.99
CA LEU A 26 -6.09 7.20 -3.32
C LEU A 26 -4.91 6.94 -4.26
N HIS A 27 -4.87 5.76 -4.90
CA HIS A 27 -3.81 5.39 -5.85
C HIS A 27 -3.69 6.40 -7.00
N ALA A 28 -4.81 6.81 -7.60
CA ALA A 28 -4.81 7.78 -8.68
C ALA A 28 -4.25 9.14 -8.22
N SER A 29 -4.68 9.64 -7.06
CA SER A 29 -4.19 10.90 -6.50
C SER A 29 -2.71 10.84 -6.10
N PHE A 30 -2.28 9.71 -5.53
CA PHE A 30 -0.90 9.45 -5.15
C PHE A 30 0.00 9.49 -6.39
N HIS A 31 -0.34 8.74 -7.45
CA HIS A 31 0.44 8.71 -8.68
C HIS A 31 0.45 10.08 -9.38
N HIS A 32 -0.63 10.86 -9.29
CA HIS A 32 -0.66 12.21 -9.87
C HIS A 32 0.38 13.13 -9.23
N HIS A 33 0.52 13.09 -7.89
CA HIS A 33 1.42 13.98 -7.16
C HIS A 33 2.83 13.40 -6.93
N MET A 34 3.00 12.08 -6.98
CA MET A 34 4.26 11.39 -6.69
C MET A 34 4.52 10.27 -7.73
N PRO A 35 4.65 10.59 -9.03
CA PRO A 35 4.70 9.60 -10.10
C PRO A 35 5.92 8.65 -10.04
N GLU A 36 7.01 9.08 -9.41
CA GLU A 36 8.23 8.28 -9.24
C GLU A 36 8.17 7.35 -8.02
N GLN A 37 7.10 7.42 -7.23
CA GLN A 37 6.90 6.61 -6.03
C GLN A 37 5.83 5.55 -6.26
N THR A 38 5.89 4.46 -5.51
CA THR A 38 4.90 3.38 -5.59
C THR A 38 4.07 3.35 -4.31
N LEU A 39 2.74 3.38 -4.45
CA LEU A 39 1.83 3.01 -3.38
C LEU A 39 1.62 1.49 -3.40
N HIS A 40 2.05 0.81 -2.34
CA HIS A 40 1.89 -0.63 -2.19
C HIS A 40 0.48 -0.98 -1.72
N ILE A 41 -0.22 -1.80 -2.50
CA ILE A 41 -1.62 -2.17 -2.26
C ILE A 41 -1.67 -3.57 -1.64
N CYS A 42 -1.88 -3.63 -0.32
CA CYS A 42 -1.88 -4.86 0.46
C CYS A 42 -3.22 -5.60 0.38
N ASP A 43 -3.18 -6.90 0.07
CA ASP A 43 -4.36 -7.77 0.03
C ASP A 43 -4.87 -8.08 1.45
N PHE A 44 -5.98 -7.45 1.85
CA PHE A 44 -6.65 -7.69 3.14
C PHE A 44 -7.82 -8.68 3.03
N GLY A 45 -8.03 -9.28 1.86
CA GLY A 45 -9.19 -10.12 1.56
C GLY A 45 -9.79 -9.90 0.18
N MET A 46 -8.98 -9.44 -0.78
CA MET A 46 -9.38 -9.26 -2.16
C MET A 46 -9.87 -10.57 -2.78
N ASP A 47 -10.88 -10.45 -3.63
CA ASP A 47 -11.26 -11.53 -4.51
C ASP A 47 -10.29 -11.67 -5.70
N ARG A 48 -10.57 -12.64 -6.59
CA ARG A 48 -9.71 -12.91 -7.75
C ARG A 48 -9.65 -11.74 -8.73
N ASN A 49 -10.75 -11.04 -8.94
CA ASN A 49 -10.84 -9.97 -9.93
C ASN A 49 -10.13 -8.72 -9.42
N GLU A 50 -10.30 -8.41 -8.13
CA GLU A 50 -9.62 -7.32 -7.44
C GLU A 50 -8.10 -7.52 -7.45
N ARG A 51 -7.62 -8.72 -7.14
CA ARG A 51 -6.19 -9.06 -7.26
C ARG A 51 -5.69 -8.88 -8.68
N GLY A 52 -6.43 -9.38 -9.67
CA GLY A 52 -6.07 -9.23 -11.07
C GLY A 52 -5.94 -7.77 -11.48
N PHE A 53 -6.89 -6.92 -11.06
CA PHE A 53 -6.82 -5.48 -11.29
C PHE A 53 -5.55 -4.86 -10.69
N TRP A 54 -5.29 -5.06 -9.40
CA TRP A 54 -4.12 -4.45 -8.73
C TRP A 54 -2.79 -4.98 -9.23
N GLN A 55 -2.74 -6.24 -9.70
CA GLN A 55 -1.55 -6.78 -10.36
C GLN A 55 -1.25 -6.08 -11.69
N THR A 56 -2.27 -5.63 -12.42
CA THR A 56 -2.07 -4.86 -13.66
C THR A 56 -1.69 -3.40 -13.42
N VAL A 57 -2.24 -2.79 -12.36
CA VAL A 57 -1.96 -1.40 -11.99
C VAL A 57 -0.55 -1.22 -11.42
N GLY A 58 -0.03 -2.24 -10.74
CA GLY A 58 1.25 -2.17 -10.03
C GLY A 58 1.08 -1.95 -8.54
N GLY A 59 2.16 -2.16 -7.78
CA GLY A 59 2.15 -1.98 -6.31
C GLY A 59 1.46 -3.09 -5.50
N TYR A 60 0.78 -4.05 -6.14
CA TYR A 60 0.12 -5.16 -5.44
C TYR A 60 1.07 -5.96 -4.52
N ARG A 61 0.62 -6.18 -3.29
CA ARG A 61 1.28 -7.02 -2.27
C ARG A 61 0.33 -8.13 -1.82
N PRO A 62 0.65 -9.41 -2.10
CA PRO A 62 -0.18 -10.52 -1.68
C PRO A 62 -0.18 -10.65 -0.16
N ARG A 63 -1.26 -11.19 0.40
CA ARG A 63 -1.34 -11.49 1.83
C ARG A 63 -0.23 -12.47 2.22
N PRO A 64 0.63 -12.13 3.20
CA PRO A 64 1.64 -13.04 3.73
C PRO A 64 1.02 -14.30 4.32
N ALA A 65 1.65 -15.46 4.10
CA ALA A 65 1.15 -16.74 4.59
C ALA A 65 0.96 -16.79 6.12
N ARG A 66 1.80 -16.06 6.86
CA ARG A 66 1.77 -15.97 8.33
C ARG A 66 0.60 -15.15 8.89
N LEU A 67 -0.06 -14.32 8.08
CA LEU A 67 -1.23 -13.57 8.51
C LEU A 67 -2.48 -14.37 8.15
N PRO A 68 -3.27 -14.86 9.12
CA PRO A 68 -4.52 -15.56 8.84
C PRO A 68 -5.45 -14.78 7.89
N ALA A 69 -6.21 -15.51 7.07
CA ALA A 69 -7.28 -14.90 6.28
C ALA A 69 -8.45 -14.49 7.18
N ARG A 70 -9.29 -13.56 6.68
CA ARG A 70 -10.52 -13.07 7.35
C ARG A 70 -10.29 -12.45 8.73
N LEU A 71 -9.09 -11.94 9.00
CA LEU A 71 -8.88 -11.09 10.16
C LEU A 71 -9.60 -9.76 10.00
N HIS A 72 -9.89 -9.12 11.12
CA HIS A 72 -10.29 -7.73 11.12
C HIS A 72 -9.18 -6.87 10.48
N PRO A 73 -9.50 -5.87 9.62
CA PRO A 73 -8.51 -5.04 8.92
C PRO A 73 -7.41 -4.43 9.80
N TRP A 74 -7.75 -4.14 11.06
CA TRP A 74 -6.79 -3.64 12.06
C TRP A 74 -5.59 -4.56 12.28
N PHE A 75 -5.78 -5.89 12.24
CA PHE A 75 -4.67 -6.84 12.42
C PHE A 75 -3.73 -6.85 11.22
N TYR A 76 -4.25 -6.72 10.00
CA TYR A 76 -3.39 -6.60 8.82
C TYR A 76 -2.62 -5.27 8.83
N LYS A 77 -3.25 -4.17 9.28
CA LYS A 77 -2.58 -2.87 9.48
C LYS A 77 -1.46 -2.97 10.53
N ALA A 78 -1.70 -3.67 11.64
CA ALA A 78 -0.66 -3.93 12.64
C ALA A 78 0.50 -4.79 12.07
N GLY A 79 0.21 -5.66 11.10
CA GLY A 79 1.18 -6.46 10.37
C GLY A 79 1.64 -5.85 9.04
N LEU A 80 1.65 -4.53 8.87
CA LEU A 80 2.01 -3.91 7.58
C LEU A 80 3.43 -4.27 7.12
N CYS A 81 4.37 -4.40 8.07
CA CYS A 81 5.76 -4.78 7.78
C CYS A 81 5.86 -6.17 7.14
N GLU A 82 4.80 -6.98 7.27
CA GLU A 82 4.79 -8.32 6.69
C GLU A 82 4.57 -8.31 5.17
N PHE A 83 4.02 -7.22 4.62
CA PHE A 83 3.70 -7.05 3.21
C PHE A 83 4.82 -6.41 2.38
N VAL A 84 5.85 -5.86 3.05
CA VAL A 84 6.96 -5.14 2.41
C VAL A 84 8.30 -5.73 2.83
N ASP A 85 9.28 -5.70 1.93
CA ASP A 85 10.66 -6.05 2.27
C ASP A 85 11.31 -4.90 3.03
N THR A 86 11.24 -4.94 4.37
CA THR A 86 11.73 -3.87 5.25
C THR A 86 13.23 -3.63 5.15
N SER A 87 14.01 -4.51 4.53
CA SER A 87 15.45 -4.29 4.30
C SER A 87 15.74 -3.22 3.23
N ARG A 88 14.74 -2.86 2.42
CA ARG A 88 14.87 -1.90 1.31
C ARG A 88 14.45 -0.48 1.66
N TYR A 89 13.83 -0.28 2.81
CA TYR A 89 13.19 0.97 3.20
C TYR A 89 13.65 1.41 4.58
N ASP A 90 13.84 2.71 4.74
CA ASP A 90 14.18 3.34 6.01
C ASP A 90 12.92 3.57 6.87
N ALA A 91 11.75 3.70 6.22
CA ALA A 91 10.47 3.89 6.88
C ALA A 91 9.32 3.25 6.09
N VAL A 92 8.22 2.97 6.79
CA VAL A 92 6.96 2.56 6.18
C VAL A 92 5.85 3.50 6.62
N VAL A 93 5.13 4.06 5.65
CA VAL A 93 4.04 5.01 5.87
C VAL A 93 2.73 4.35 5.46
N TRP A 94 1.86 4.15 6.44
CA TRP A 94 0.49 3.71 6.18
C TRP A 94 -0.37 4.88 5.72
N MET A 95 -1.11 4.69 4.63
CA MET A 95 -2.12 5.61 4.12
C MET A 95 -3.49 4.94 4.20
N ASP A 96 -4.42 5.54 4.95
CA ASP A 96 -5.80 5.03 5.00
C ASP A 96 -6.45 5.15 3.61
N ALA A 97 -7.20 4.13 3.21
CA ALA A 97 -7.73 4.02 1.85
C ALA A 97 -8.74 5.13 1.50
N ASP A 98 -9.32 5.81 2.48
CA ASP A 98 -10.26 6.93 2.34
C ASP A 98 -9.58 8.31 2.37
N MET A 99 -8.26 8.35 2.20
CA MET A 99 -7.51 9.59 2.00
C MET A 99 -7.42 9.98 0.52
N LEU A 100 -7.09 11.25 0.29
CA LEU A 100 -6.74 11.80 -1.01
C LEU A 100 -5.42 12.57 -0.88
N VAL A 101 -4.47 12.32 -1.79
CA VAL A 101 -3.22 13.07 -1.85
C VAL A 101 -3.43 14.34 -2.67
N MET A 102 -3.08 15.49 -2.11
CA MET A 102 -3.26 16.81 -2.75
C MET A 102 -1.93 17.50 -3.11
N ALA A 103 -0.81 16.97 -2.59
CA ALA A 103 0.55 17.45 -2.79
C ALA A 103 1.53 16.31 -2.44
N PRO A 104 2.82 16.40 -2.84
CA PRO A 104 3.83 15.44 -2.39
C PRO A 104 3.89 15.35 -0.86
N VAL A 105 4.05 14.12 -0.35
CA VAL A 105 4.19 13.81 1.08
C VAL A 105 5.58 13.32 1.42
#